data_AF-A0A1I4K1G3-F1
#
_entry.id   AF-A0A1I4K1G3-F1
#
_cell.length_a   1.000
_cell.length_b   1.000
_cell.length_c   1.000
_cell.angle_alpha   90.00
_cell.angle_beta   90.00
_cell.angle_gamma   90.00
#
_symmetry.space_group_name_H-M   'P 1'
#
loop_
_entity.id
_entity.type
_entity.pdbx_description
1 polymer ?
#
loop_
_entity_poly.entity_id
_entity_poly.type
_entity_poly.pdbx_seq_one_letter_code
_entity_poly.pdbx_strand_id
1 'polypeptide(L)'
;MKKIYTLVLCLSVTTVMAMDIDERKILSLNEMQRNHILTEMRALLWGTQQILQALSEEDMMAVARHARMLGMEMTHKGEDHLHSVLPENFMQLGMSVHQSFDQIAADAETLKNPKHTLIQLSNTMQHCITCHAAYQIRTTELPAKAENHPAHHKHH
;
A
#
# COMPACT_ATOMS: atom_id res chain seq x y z
N MET A 1 32.12 -18.88 -60.91
CA MET A 1 30.84 -19.60 -60.81
C MET A 1 30.34 -19.48 -59.37
N LYS A 2 29.27 -18.70 -59.15
CA LYS A 2 28.78 -18.25 -57.82
C LYS A 2 27.57 -19.15 -57.45
N LYS A 3 27.68 -19.97 -56.40
CA LYS A 3 26.54 -20.73 -55.87
C LYS A 3 25.99 -19.99 -54.66
N ILE A 4 24.83 -19.36 -54.83
CA ILE A 4 24.09 -18.68 -53.76
C ILE A 4 23.18 -19.73 -53.13
N TYR A 5 23.43 -20.08 -51.88
CA TYR A 5 22.55 -20.95 -51.10
C TYR A 5 21.56 -20.06 -50.34
N THR A 6 20.28 -20.16 -50.71
CA THR A 6 19.20 -19.45 -50.05
C THR A 6 18.91 -20.12 -48.71
N LEU A 7 19.36 -19.49 -47.61
CA LEU A 7 19.03 -19.90 -46.25
C LEU A 7 17.64 -19.35 -45.92
N VAL A 8 16.63 -20.21 -45.86
CA VAL A 8 15.29 -19.85 -45.40
C VAL A 8 15.30 -19.80 -43.87
N LEU A 9 15.33 -18.59 -43.31
CA LEU A 9 15.23 -18.33 -41.88
C LEU A 9 13.77 -18.46 -41.45
N CYS A 10 13.40 -19.61 -40.87
CA CYS A 10 12.08 -19.82 -40.29
C CYS A 10 12.02 -19.11 -38.92
N LEU A 11 11.39 -17.94 -38.86
CA LEU A 11 11.25 -17.16 -37.63
C LEU A 11 10.14 -17.79 -36.76
N SER A 12 10.50 -18.70 -35.86
CA SER A 12 9.58 -19.19 -34.84
C SER A 12 9.33 -18.07 -33.82
N VAL A 13 8.18 -17.42 -33.89
CA VAL A 13 7.73 -16.45 -32.88
C VAL A 13 7.34 -17.22 -31.63
N THR A 14 8.28 -17.41 -30.70
CA THR A 14 7.96 -17.86 -29.34
C THR A 14 7.40 -16.67 -28.57
N THR A 15 6.09 -16.61 -28.40
CA THR A 15 5.46 -15.71 -27.44
C THR A 15 5.88 -16.11 -26.03
N VAL A 16 6.78 -15.33 -25.42
CA VAL A 16 7.06 -15.41 -23.99
C VAL A 16 5.81 -14.92 -23.26
N MET A 17 5.09 -15.83 -22.61
CA MET A 17 4.09 -15.48 -21.61
C MET A 17 4.84 -15.10 -20.34
N ALA A 18 5.09 -13.81 -20.12
CA ALA A 18 5.54 -13.33 -18.83
C ALA A 18 4.39 -13.54 -17.83
N MET A 19 4.53 -14.54 -16.97
CA MET A 19 3.67 -14.67 -15.80
C MET A 19 4.11 -13.55 -14.85
N ASP A 20 3.27 -12.53 -14.68
CA ASP A 20 3.52 -11.43 -13.75
C ASP A 20 3.40 -11.97 -12.32
N ILE A 21 4.51 -12.52 -11.82
CA ILE A 21 4.63 -13.02 -10.45
C ILE A 21 4.82 -11.79 -9.57
N ASP A 22 3.85 -11.53 -8.70
CA ASP A 22 3.98 -10.47 -7.69
C ASP A 22 5.16 -10.78 -6.74
N GLU A 23 6.30 -10.11 -6.96
CA GLU A 23 7.56 -10.30 -6.24
C GLU A 23 7.58 -9.63 -4.85
N ARG A 24 6.49 -8.95 -4.45
CA ARG A 24 6.43 -8.26 -3.17
C ARG A 24 6.48 -9.23 -2.00
N LYS A 25 7.09 -8.79 -0.89
CA LYS A 25 7.18 -9.57 0.36
C LYS A 25 5.78 -9.80 0.93
N ILE A 26 5.46 -11.07 1.19
CA ILE A 26 4.18 -11.45 1.78
C ILE A 26 4.19 -11.12 3.28
N LEU A 27 3.27 -10.27 3.71
CA LEU A 27 2.87 -10.10 5.10
C LEU A 27 1.75 -11.09 5.39
N SER A 28 2.09 -12.19 6.05
CA SER A 28 1.15 -13.22 6.46
C SER A 28 0.48 -12.82 7.77
N LEU A 29 -0.81 -12.48 7.71
CA LEU A 29 -1.59 -11.99 8.84
C LEU A 29 -2.83 -12.84 9.07
N ASN A 30 -3.35 -12.88 10.29
CA ASN A 30 -4.73 -13.34 10.50
C ASN A 30 -5.75 -12.26 10.05
N GLU A 31 -7.02 -12.62 9.98
CA GLU A 31 -8.08 -11.70 9.51
C GLU A 31 -8.20 -10.42 10.37
N MET A 32 -8.04 -10.53 11.69
CA MET A 32 -8.10 -9.40 12.60
C MET A 32 -6.96 -8.40 12.33
N GLN A 33 -5.73 -8.90 12.24
CA GLN A 33 -4.52 -8.11 11.96
C GLN A 33 -4.60 -7.45 10.57
N ARG A 34 -5.03 -8.21 9.56
CA ARG A 34 -5.27 -7.68 8.21
C ARG A 34 -6.31 -6.56 8.22
N ASN A 35 -7.44 -6.77 8.90
CA ASN A 35 -8.49 -5.76 8.99
C ASN A 35 -8.01 -4.49 9.71
N HIS A 36 -7.17 -4.63 10.74
CA HIS A 36 -6.56 -3.51 11.43
C HIS A 36 -5.73 -2.64 10.47
N ILE A 37 -4.74 -3.24 9.80
CA ILE A 37 -3.86 -2.52 8.87
C ILE A 37 -4.65 -1.88 7.73
N LEU A 38 -5.61 -2.61 7.14
CA LEU A 38 -6.43 -2.06 6.06
C LEU A 38 -7.37 -0.94 6.54
N THR A 39 -7.74 -0.91 7.82
CA THR A 39 -8.49 0.20 8.42
C THR A 39 -7.62 1.45 8.51
N GLU A 40 -6.38 1.29 8.97
CA GLU A 40 -5.42 2.39 9.01
C GLU A 40 -5.11 2.92 7.62
N MET A 41 -4.84 2.05 6.64
CA MET A 41 -4.59 2.46 5.24
C MET A 41 -5.76 3.25 4.64
N ARG A 42 -7.01 2.87 4.95
CA ARG A 42 -8.20 3.62 4.51
C ARG A 42 -8.31 4.99 5.18
N ALA A 43 -7.97 5.09 6.47
CA ALA A 43 -7.95 6.36 7.19
C ALA A 43 -6.85 7.29 6.65
N LEU A 44 -5.65 6.78 6.37
CA LEU A 44 -4.55 7.52 5.74
C LEU A 44 -4.95 8.06 4.36
N LEU A 45 -5.58 7.23 3.52
CA LEU A 45 -6.07 7.66 2.21
C LEU A 45 -7.13 8.76 2.33
N TRP A 46 -8.11 8.57 3.23
CA TRP A 46 -9.16 9.55 3.45
C TRP A 46 -8.60 10.88 3.97
N GLY A 47 -7.74 10.84 5.00
CA GLY A 47 -7.15 12.06 5.56
C GLY A 47 -6.23 12.78 4.56
N THR A 48 -5.50 12.05 3.71
CA THR A 48 -4.73 12.64 2.60
C THR A 48 -5.64 13.41 1.65
N GLN A 49 -6.80 12.86 1.29
CA GLN A 49 -7.77 13.56 0.45
C GLN A 49 -8.32 14.82 1.15
N GLN A 50 -8.61 14.76 2.45
CA GLN A 50 -9.07 15.93 3.21
C GLN A 50 -8.00 17.02 3.30
N ILE A 51 -6.72 16.66 3.46
CA ILE A 51 -5.60 17.61 3.41
C ILE A 51 -5.52 18.28 2.03
N LEU A 52 -5.65 17.51 0.94
CA LEU A 52 -5.66 18.07 -0.42
C LEU A 52 -6.84 19.03 -0.63
N GLN A 53 -8.04 18.69 -0.12
CA GLN A 53 -9.20 19.57 -0.17
C GLN A 53 -8.92 20.88 0.59
N ALA A 54 -8.45 20.79 1.83
CA ALA A 54 -8.12 21.95 2.64
C ALA A 54 -7.02 22.82 2.00
N LEU A 55 -6.02 22.20 1.37
CA LEU A 55 -5.00 22.91 0.58
C LEU A 55 -5.60 23.67 -0.61
N SER A 56 -6.59 23.08 -1.30
CA SER A 56 -7.28 23.74 -2.43
C SER A 56 -8.14 24.93 -2.00
N GLU A 57 -8.58 24.94 -0.75
CA GLU A 57 -9.35 26.01 -0.11
C GLU A 57 -8.45 27.00 0.66
N GLU A 58 -7.14 26.76 0.68
CA GLU A 58 -6.15 27.50 1.48
C GLU A 58 -6.45 27.50 3.00
N ASP A 59 -7.22 26.53 3.50
CA ASP A 59 -7.53 26.37 4.92
C ASP A 59 -6.44 25.57 5.66
N MET A 60 -5.40 26.28 6.08
CA MET A 60 -4.28 25.68 6.81
C MET A 60 -4.65 25.16 8.22
N MET A 61 -5.74 25.65 8.82
CA MET A 61 -6.22 25.11 10.10
C MET A 61 -6.91 23.76 9.91
N ALA A 62 -7.66 23.59 8.81
CA ALA A 62 -8.20 22.30 8.43
C ALA A 62 -7.08 21.31 8.06
N VAL A 63 -6.05 21.74 7.30
CA VAL A 63 -4.85 20.93 7.04
C VAL A 63 -4.27 20.40 8.35
N ALA A 64 -4.01 21.29 9.32
CA ALA A 64 -3.41 20.90 10.59
C ALA A 64 -4.24 19.86 11.35
N ARG A 65 -5.56 20.06 11.41
CA ARG A 65 -6.50 19.15 12.08
C ARG A 65 -6.49 17.76 11.43
N HIS A 66 -6.60 17.71 10.10
CA HIS A 66 -6.63 16.43 9.38
C HIS A 66 -5.29 15.71 9.45
N ALA A 67 -4.17 16.43 9.35
CA ALA A 67 -2.83 15.85 9.46
C ALA A 67 -2.58 15.28 10.87
N ARG A 68 -2.97 15.98 11.94
CA ARG A 68 -2.77 15.50 13.31
C ARG A 68 -3.53 14.19 13.59
N MET A 69 -4.73 14.03 13.04
CA MET A 69 -5.49 12.77 13.15
C MET A 69 -4.78 11.57 12.49
N LEU A 70 -3.88 11.82 11.55
CA LEU A 70 -3.06 10.81 10.88
C LEU A 70 -1.67 10.65 11.52
N GLY A 71 -1.34 11.48 12.51
CA GLY A 71 -0.06 11.48 13.21
C GLY A 71 0.09 10.31 14.18
N MET A 72 1.03 10.42 15.12
CA MET A 72 1.33 9.36 16.08
C MET A 72 0.14 9.00 16.98
N GLU A 73 -0.83 9.90 17.20
CA GLU A 73 -2.07 9.61 17.94
C GLU A 73 -2.86 8.44 17.34
N MET A 74 -2.70 8.19 16.04
CA MET A 74 -3.34 7.08 15.33
C MET A 74 -2.78 5.72 15.75
N THR A 75 -1.50 5.62 16.12
CA THR A 75 -0.79 4.35 16.34
C THR A 75 -1.19 3.65 17.65
N HIS A 76 -1.66 4.41 18.64
CA HIS A 76 -2.04 3.90 19.97
C HIS A 76 -3.14 2.82 19.97
N LYS A 77 -3.75 2.53 18.82
CA LYS A 77 -4.79 1.49 18.66
C LYS A 77 -4.28 0.14 18.15
N GLY A 78 -3.01 0.03 17.72
CA GLY A 78 -2.53 -1.13 16.96
C GLY A 78 -1.45 -2.00 17.61
N GLU A 79 -0.81 -1.53 18.67
CA GLU A 79 0.57 -1.94 18.97
C GLU A 79 0.71 -3.39 19.49
N ASP A 80 -0.14 -3.87 20.40
CA ASP A 80 0.12 -5.15 21.08
C ASP A 80 0.02 -6.39 20.17
N HIS A 81 -0.90 -6.40 19.20
CA HIS A 81 -1.22 -7.58 18.40
C HIS A 81 -0.50 -7.64 17.04
N LEU A 82 0.22 -6.58 16.67
CA LEU A 82 0.91 -6.44 15.39
C LEU A 82 2.44 -6.46 15.52
N HIS A 83 2.99 -5.98 16.64
CA HIS A 83 4.44 -5.86 16.83
C HIS A 83 5.20 -7.18 16.69
N SER A 84 4.59 -8.31 17.06
CA SER A 84 5.23 -9.63 17.00
C SER A 84 5.20 -10.26 15.60
N VAL A 85 4.39 -9.75 14.68
CA VAL A 85 4.18 -10.35 13.35
C VAL A 85 4.69 -9.48 12.20
N LEU A 86 4.83 -8.17 12.40
CA LEU A 86 5.25 -7.25 11.34
C LEU A 86 6.79 -7.18 11.23
N PRO A 87 7.35 -7.17 10.01
CA PRO A 87 8.77 -6.92 9.82
C PRO A 87 9.17 -5.52 10.30
N GLU A 88 10.36 -5.39 10.87
CA GLU A 88 10.89 -4.12 11.37
C GLU A 88 10.82 -2.99 10.32
N ASN A 89 11.23 -3.26 9.09
CA ASN A 89 11.17 -2.27 8.00
C ASN A 89 9.74 -1.82 7.67
N PHE A 90 8.74 -2.70 7.82
CA PHE A 90 7.33 -2.33 7.61
C PHE A 90 6.88 -1.36 8.70
N MET A 91 7.20 -1.67 9.96
CA MET A 91 6.90 -0.80 11.10
C MET A 91 7.59 0.55 10.94
N GLN A 92 8.89 0.58 10.62
CA GLN A 92 9.64 1.82 10.41
C GLN A 92 9.01 2.71 9.32
N LEU A 93 8.56 2.12 8.21
CA LEU A 93 7.84 2.85 7.17
C LEU A 93 6.51 3.41 7.69
N GLY A 94 5.73 2.62 8.42
CA GLY A 94 4.50 3.09 9.07
C GLY A 94 4.76 4.27 10.00
N MET A 95 5.77 4.18 10.87
CA MET A 95 6.10 5.24 11.84
C MET A 95 6.56 6.51 11.13
N SER A 96 7.32 6.37 10.04
CA SER A 96 7.74 7.51 9.22
C SER A 96 6.54 8.26 8.62
N VAL A 97 5.48 7.54 8.22
CA VAL A 97 4.23 8.16 7.74
C VAL A 97 3.59 9.00 8.83
N HIS A 98 3.36 8.42 10.02
CA HIS A 98 2.72 9.13 11.14
C HIS A 98 3.53 10.35 11.58
N GLN A 99 4.85 10.22 11.72
CA GLN A 99 5.73 11.35 12.06
C GLN A 99 5.69 12.46 11.01
N SER A 100 5.61 12.09 9.72
CA SER A 100 5.49 13.08 8.65
C SER A 100 4.16 13.84 8.71
N PHE A 101 3.07 13.17 9.09
CA PHE A 101 1.78 13.84 9.30
C PHE A 101 1.76 14.76 10.52
N ASP A 102 2.44 14.40 11.62
CA ASP A 102 2.63 15.31 12.74
C ASP A 102 3.43 16.57 12.36
N GLN A 103 4.47 16.40 11.54
CA GLN A 103 5.24 17.55 11.03
C GLN A 103 4.39 18.45 10.12
N ILE A 104 3.61 17.86 9.21
CA ILE A 104 2.65 18.61 8.38
C ILE A 104 1.69 19.40 9.26
N ALA A 105 1.17 18.78 10.33
CA ALA A 105 0.25 19.45 11.23
C ALA A 105 0.89 20.67 11.93
N ALA A 106 2.09 20.49 12.47
CA ALA A 106 2.83 21.57 13.13
C ALA A 106 3.18 22.73 12.18
N ASP A 107 3.63 22.41 10.96
CA ASP A 107 4.00 23.42 9.97
C ASP A 107 2.78 24.15 9.39
N ALA A 108 1.65 23.45 9.25
CA ALA A 108 0.39 24.06 8.83
C ALA A 108 -0.09 25.12 9.84
N GLU A 109 0.07 24.85 11.15
CA GLU A 109 -0.29 25.80 12.22
C GLU A 109 0.64 27.01 12.27
N THR A 110 1.95 26.78 12.10
CA THR A 110 2.99 27.77 12.35
C THR A 110 3.38 28.56 11.11
N LEU A 111 3.69 27.88 10.01
CA LEU A 111 4.17 28.49 8.77
C LEU A 111 3.04 28.94 7.84
N LYS A 112 1.88 28.26 7.91
CA LYS A 112 0.68 28.57 7.11
C LYS A 112 0.97 28.74 5.62
N ASN A 113 1.86 27.91 5.08
CA ASN A 113 2.32 27.97 3.69
C ASN A 113 1.80 26.75 2.91
N PRO A 114 0.83 26.93 1.99
CA PRO A 114 0.25 25.84 1.21
C PRO A 114 1.28 25.11 0.33
N LYS A 115 2.21 25.84 -0.30
CA LYS A 115 3.24 25.26 -1.16
C LYS A 115 4.21 24.37 -0.38
N HIS A 116 4.66 24.85 0.79
CA HIS A 116 5.50 24.06 1.69
C HIS A 116 4.80 22.78 2.13
N THR A 117 3.54 22.90 2.54
CA THR A 117 2.71 21.76 2.97
C THR A 117 2.49 20.76 1.85
N LEU A 118 2.26 21.22 0.61
CA LEU A 118 2.11 20.34 -0.54
C LEU A 118 3.41 19.55 -0.83
N ILE A 119 4.58 20.17 -0.67
CA ILE A 119 5.88 19.50 -0.80
C ILE A 119 6.02 18.42 0.30
N GLN A 120 5.69 18.74 1.54
CA GLN A 120 5.72 17.77 2.64
C GLN A 120 4.79 16.59 2.34
N LEU A 121 3.56 16.85 1.91
CA LEU A 121 2.60 15.81 1.56
C LEU A 121 3.12 14.91 0.43
N SER A 122 3.74 15.50 -0.61
CA SER A 122 4.38 14.75 -1.68
C SER A 122 5.50 13.84 -1.16
N ASN A 123 6.31 14.31 -0.21
CA ASN A 123 7.37 13.52 0.40
C ASN A 123 6.78 12.39 1.27
N THR A 124 5.74 12.66 2.06
CA THR A 124 5.04 11.65 2.86
C THR A 124 4.51 10.51 1.99
N MET A 125 3.95 10.83 0.81
CA MET A 125 3.44 9.82 -0.14
C MET A 125 4.52 8.87 -0.66
N GLN A 126 5.80 9.24 -0.62
CA GLN A 126 6.90 8.33 -0.98
C GLN A 126 7.00 7.13 -0.03
N HIS A 127 6.60 7.27 1.24
CA HIS A 127 6.54 6.14 2.17
C HIS A 127 5.43 5.16 1.77
N CYS A 128 4.26 5.66 1.36
CA CYS A 128 3.16 4.86 0.84
C CYS A 128 3.63 4.06 -0.39
N ILE A 129 4.26 4.73 -1.37
CA ILE A 129 4.79 4.08 -2.57
C ILE A 129 5.80 3.00 -2.21
N THR A 130 6.74 3.31 -1.33
CA THR A 130 7.79 2.37 -0.91
C THR A 130 7.19 1.14 -0.23
N CYS A 131 6.22 1.31 0.66
CA CYS A 131 5.55 0.20 1.33
C CYS A 131 4.75 -0.65 0.32
N HIS A 132 3.94 -0.03 -0.53
CA HIS A 132 3.09 -0.73 -1.48
C HIS A 132 3.86 -1.46 -2.59
N ALA A 133 5.06 -0.98 -2.92
CA ALA A 133 5.99 -1.63 -3.85
C ALA A 133 6.79 -2.77 -3.19
N ALA A 134 6.91 -2.78 -1.86
CA ALA A 134 7.70 -3.79 -1.14
C ALA A 134 6.84 -4.93 -0.59
N TYR A 135 5.57 -4.67 -0.26
CA TYR A 135 4.74 -5.59 0.51
C TYR A 135 3.40 -5.90 -0.14
N GLN A 136 2.95 -7.14 0.07
CA GLN A 136 1.59 -7.58 -0.20
C GLN A 136 1.02 -8.23 1.07
N ILE A 137 -0.23 -7.95 1.40
CA ILE A 137 -0.90 -8.51 2.58
C ILE A 137 -1.67 -9.76 2.16
N ARG A 138 -1.40 -10.89 2.82
CA ARG A 138 -2.14 -12.14 2.63
C ARG A 138 -2.62 -12.68 3.97
N THR A 139 -3.77 -13.35 3.95
CA THR A 139 -4.28 -14.07 5.10
C THR A 139 -3.57 -15.42 5.23
N THR A 140 -3.33 -15.86 6.46
CA THR A 140 -2.75 -17.19 6.73
C THR A 140 -3.71 -18.33 6.43
N GLU A 141 -5.00 -18.04 6.25
CA GLU A 141 -5.98 -19.01 5.74
C GLU A 141 -5.91 -19.02 4.20
N LEU A 142 -5.44 -20.13 3.64
CA LEU A 142 -5.51 -20.39 2.20
C LEU A 142 -6.98 -20.28 1.74
N PRO A 143 -7.28 -19.68 0.58
CA PRO A 143 -8.60 -19.85 0.00
C PRO A 143 -8.85 -21.34 -0.14
N ALA A 144 -9.98 -21.81 0.39
CA ALA A 144 -10.43 -23.18 0.22
C ALA A 144 -10.24 -23.53 -1.26
N LYS A 145 -9.31 -24.46 -1.52
CA LYS A 145 -9.11 -25.05 -2.84
C LYS A 145 -10.51 -25.42 -3.31
N ALA A 146 -10.95 -24.92 -4.46
CA ALA A 146 -12.27 -25.21 -5.00
C ALA A 146 -12.50 -26.73 -4.95
N GLU A 147 -13.21 -27.19 -3.93
CA GLU A 147 -13.58 -28.57 -3.80
C GLU A 147 -14.65 -28.78 -4.85
N ASN A 148 -14.22 -29.27 -6.00
CA ASN A 148 -15.09 -29.94 -6.95
C ASN A 148 -15.69 -31.15 -6.23
N HIS A 149 -16.80 -30.93 -5.53
CA HIS A 149 -17.61 -32.02 -4.99
C HIS A 149 -18.54 -32.49 -6.12
N PRO A 150 -18.40 -33.73 -6.63
CA PRO A 150 -19.40 -34.25 -7.55
C PRO A 150 -20.66 -34.52 -6.75
N ALA A 151 -21.76 -33.90 -7.18
CA ALA A 151 -23.09 -34.14 -6.61
C ALA A 151 -23.46 -35.62 -6.79
N HIS A 152 -23.32 -36.40 -5.72
CA HIS A 152 -23.94 -37.72 -5.68
C HIS A 152 -25.40 -37.58 -5.27
N HIS A 153 -26.26 -37.51 -6.30
CA HIS A 153 -27.64 -37.93 -6.17
C HIS A 153 -27.68 -39.39 -5.70
N LYS A 154 -28.37 -39.64 -4.58
CA LYS A 154 -28.99 -40.95 -4.34
C LYS A 154 -30.48 -40.73 -4.11
N HIS A 155 -31.25 -41.22 -5.08
CA HIS A 155 -32.61 -41.65 -4.90
C HIS A 155 -32.65 -42.73 -3.82
N HIS A 156 -33.51 -42.56 -2.81
CA HIS A 156 -34.59 -43.50 -2.45
C HIS A 156 -35.45 -42.90 -1.34
#